data_AF-K0JVB6-F1
#
_entry.id   AF-K0JVB6-F1
#
_cell.length_a   1.000
_cell.length_b   1.000
_cell.length_c   1.000
_cell.angle_alpha   90.00
_cell.angle_beta   90.00
_cell.angle_gamma   90.00
#
_symmetry.space_group_name_H-M   'P 1'
#
loop_
_entity.id
_entity.type
_entity.pdbx_description
1 polymer ?
#
loop_
_entity_poly.entity_id
_entity_poly.type
_entity_poly.pdbx_seq_one_letter_code
_entity_poly.pdbx_strand_id
1 'polypeptide(L)'
;MTEGVVNRRTLLRAGAIGTAAAFVPGVALAASGRPVLTHGVQSGDVTFDGGLVWTRADRPARMLVEVSADPSFRRARTVRGPLLTPETGGTGRLRLRRLPPGRRVHYRVVAEDLDGRARSQAVTGSFRTAPIGRDGVRFVWSGDVAGQGWGSNPDLGGMPIFGAMAARRPDFFIHSGDTVYADGPLKESVTLADGRIWRNAVTPEKLKVAETLDEYRGQFAYNLLDQQFRSFAADVPAFVQWDDHEVVNNWYPGEILDYCLLGLQ
;
A
#
# COMPACT_ATOMS: atom_id res chain seq x y z
N MET A 1 37.72 -8.94 11.04
CA MET A 1 37.38 -9.41 9.69
C MET A 1 37.32 -10.92 9.73
N THR A 2 36.11 -11.48 9.67
CA THR A 2 35.77 -12.74 9.01
C THR A 2 34.25 -12.84 9.05
N GLU A 3 33.64 -12.79 7.87
CA GLU A 3 32.21 -12.81 7.65
C GLU A 3 31.63 -14.20 7.99
N GLY A 4 30.58 -14.23 8.81
CA GLY A 4 29.79 -15.42 9.06
C GLY A 4 28.81 -15.66 7.91
N VAL A 5 29.19 -16.51 6.96
CA VAL A 5 28.32 -16.99 5.89
C VAL A 5 27.22 -17.88 6.48
N VAL A 6 25.98 -17.38 6.51
CA VAL A 6 24.81 -18.18 6.90
C VAL A 6 24.38 -19.06 5.73
N ASN A 7 24.43 -20.38 5.94
CA ASN A 7 24.18 -21.41 4.93
C ASN A 7 22.68 -21.71 4.75
N ARG A 8 22.27 -22.02 3.51
CA ARG A 8 20.89 -22.25 3.02
C ARG A 8 20.12 -23.40 3.69
N ARG A 9 20.76 -24.18 4.56
CA ARG A 9 20.14 -25.34 5.24
C ARG A 9 19.60 -25.06 6.64
N THR A 10 19.91 -23.90 7.23
CA THR A 10 19.47 -23.57 8.60
C THR A 10 18.07 -22.94 8.66
N LEU A 11 17.49 -22.55 7.51
CA LEU A 11 16.16 -21.93 7.42
C LEU A 11 14.98 -22.91 7.27
N LEU A 12 15.22 -24.23 7.21
CA LEU A 12 14.18 -25.24 6.96
C LEU A 12 13.62 -25.94 8.22
N ARG A 13 13.77 -25.37 9.43
CA ARG A 13 13.30 -26.03 10.67
C ARG A 13 12.48 -25.17 11.65
N ALA A 14 11.97 -24.01 11.25
CA ALA A 14 11.02 -23.27 12.08
C ALA A 14 9.84 -22.81 11.21
N GLY A 15 8.65 -23.37 11.45
CA GLY A 15 7.44 -22.93 10.77
C GLY A 15 6.32 -23.97 10.68
N ALA A 16 5.96 -24.60 11.82
CA ALA A 16 4.67 -25.27 11.96
C ALA A 16 3.96 -24.64 13.17
N ILE A 17 3.36 -23.46 12.96
CA ILE A 17 2.34 -22.90 13.86
C ILE A 17 1.17 -22.51 12.96
N GLY A 18 0.00 -23.04 13.27
CA GLY A 18 -1.18 -23.11 12.42
C GLY A 18 -1.75 -21.76 12.03
N THR A 19 -2.12 -21.65 10.76
CA THR A 19 -2.94 -20.57 10.23
C THR A 19 -4.42 -20.84 10.53
N ALA A 20 -5.01 -20.00 11.37
CA ALA A 20 -6.46 -19.80 11.35
C ALA A 20 -6.82 -19.10 10.03
N ALA A 21 -7.40 -19.83 9.08
CA ALA A 21 -7.89 -19.27 7.84
C ALA A 21 -9.18 -18.46 8.12
N ALA A 22 -9.07 -17.13 8.15
CA ALA A 22 -10.23 -16.27 8.04
C ALA A 22 -10.76 -16.36 6.59
N PHE A 23 -11.97 -16.91 6.44
CA PHE A 23 -12.66 -16.95 5.15
C PHE A 23 -13.12 -15.54 4.76
N VAL A 24 -12.45 -14.95 3.78
CA VAL A 24 -13.00 -13.82 3.01
C VAL A 24 -13.81 -14.43 1.85
N PRO A 25 -15.13 -14.21 1.77
CA PRO A 25 -15.89 -14.67 0.62
C PRO A 25 -15.53 -13.79 -0.59
N GLY A 26 -15.02 -14.39 -1.66
CA GLY A 26 -14.96 -13.70 -2.96
C GLY A 26 -13.63 -13.65 -3.70
N VAL A 27 -12.66 -14.54 -3.45
CA VAL A 27 -11.65 -14.89 -4.47
C VAL A 27 -11.27 -16.35 -4.29
N ALA A 28 -11.81 -17.25 -5.10
CA ALA A 28 -11.25 -18.60 -5.23
C ALA A 28 -9.91 -18.49 -5.96
N LEU A 29 -8.84 -18.12 -5.24
CA LEU A 29 -7.47 -18.27 -5.70
C LEU A 29 -7.21 -19.77 -5.80
N ALA A 30 -7.38 -20.33 -7.00
CA ALA A 30 -6.66 -21.55 -7.36
C ALA A 30 -5.20 -21.31 -6.97
N ALA A 31 -4.66 -22.13 -6.06
CA ALA A 31 -3.31 -21.96 -5.54
C ALA A 31 -2.31 -22.22 -6.68
N SER A 32 -2.06 -21.19 -7.49
CA SER A 32 -1.28 -21.26 -8.72
C SER A 32 0.23 -21.49 -8.49
N GLY A 33 0.63 -21.87 -7.28
CA GLY A 33 2.03 -21.96 -6.81
C GLY A 33 2.77 -20.61 -6.78
N ARG A 34 2.27 -19.59 -7.48
CA ARG A 34 2.91 -18.30 -7.73
C ARG A 34 2.67 -17.31 -6.58
N PRO A 35 3.62 -16.38 -6.32
CA PRO A 35 3.37 -15.20 -5.50
C PRO A 35 2.23 -14.34 -6.04
N VAL A 36 1.57 -13.60 -5.17
CA VAL A 36 0.49 -12.66 -5.50
C VAL A 36 0.81 -11.29 -4.91
N LEU A 37 0.73 -10.24 -5.73
CA LEU A 37 0.78 -8.85 -5.26
C LEU A 37 -0.60 -8.46 -4.74
N THR A 38 -0.75 -8.42 -3.42
CA THR A 38 -2.06 -8.39 -2.74
C THR A 38 -2.66 -6.98 -2.66
N HIS A 39 -1.81 -5.95 -2.59
CA HIS A 39 -2.22 -4.56 -2.31
C HIS A 39 -1.91 -3.61 -3.48
N GLY A 40 -1.81 -4.17 -4.69
CA GLY A 40 -1.48 -3.41 -5.88
C GLY A 40 -0.06 -2.85 -5.86
N VAL A 41 0.12 -1.72 -6.53
CA VAL A 41 1.38 -0.99 -6.59
C VAL A 41 1.12 0.48 -6.31
N GLN A 42 2.13 1.16 -5.79
CA GLN A 42 2.07 2.60 -5.55
C GLN A 42 3.34 3.27 -6.05
N SER A 43 3.24 4.57 -6.34
CA SER A 43 4.41 5.41 -6.56
C SER A 43 4.41 6.63 -5.65
N GLY A 44 5.57 7.21 -5.42
CA GLY A 44 5.71 8.36 -4.53
C GLY A 44 7.10 9.00 -4.61
N ASP A 45 7.29 10.09 -3.88
CA ASP A 45 8.53 10.87 -3.84
C ASP A 45 9.10 11.18 -5.23
N VAL A 46 8.23 11.45 -6.21
CA VAL A 46 8.66 11.63 -7.60
C VAL A 46 9.47 12.92 -7.73
N THR A 47 10.65 12.80 -8.35
CA THR A 47 11.56 13.92 -8.65
C THR A 47 11.68 14.08 -10.16
N PHE A 48 12.56 14.97 -10.60
CA PHE A 48 12.82 15.18 -12.01
C PHE A 48 13.50 13.98 -12.70
N ASP A 49 14.13 13.08 -11.95
CA ASP A 49 14.91 11.95 -12.49
C ASP A 49 14.43 10.57 -12.04
N GLY A 50 13.32 10.49 -11.31
CA GLY A 50 12.93 9.24 -10.66
C GLY A 50 11.69 9.31 -9.77
N GLY A 51 11.42 8.18 -9.11
CA GLY A 51 10.31 7.99 -8.19
C GLY A 51 10.49 6.71 -7.39
N LEU A 52 9.83 6.60 -6.24
CA LEU A 52 9.70 5.34 -5.51
C LEU A 52 8.56 4.52 -6.11
N VAL A 53 8.74 3.20 -6.13
CA VAL A 53 7.70 2.22 -6.40
C VAL A 53 7.59 1.31 -5.20
N TRP A 54 6.36 1.05 -4.75
CA TRP A 54 6.05 0.18 -3.61
C TRP A 54 5.07 -0.93 -4.01
N THR A 55 5.17 -2.08 -3.36
CA THR A 55 4.17 -3.15 -3.43
C THR A 55 4.21 -4.05 -2.18
N ARG A 56 3.24 -4.97 -2.07
CA ARG A 56 3.19 -6.03 -1.05
C ARG A 56 2.83 -7.37 -1.67
N ALA A 57 3.57 -8.43 -1.32
CA ALA A 57 3.29 -9.81 -1.72
C ALA A 57 2.71 -10.65 -0.57
N ASP A 58 1.99 -11.71 -0.92
CA ASP A 58 1.43 -12.70 0.01
C ASP A 58 2.48 -13.63 0.64
N ARG A 59 3.66 -13.73 0.04
CA ARG A 59 4.73 -14.66 0.43
C ARG A 59 6.12 -14.11 0.11
N PRO A 60 7.20 -14.73 0.63
CA PRO A 60 8.55 -14.32 0.31
C PRO A 60 8.81 -14.35 -1.20
N ALA A 61 9.25 -13.22 -1.75
CA ALA A 61 9.47 -13.06 -3.19
C ALA A 61 10.50 -11.96 -3.49
N ARG A 62 11.12 -12.00 -4.66
CA ARG A 62 11.92 -10.92 -5.22
C ARG A 62 11.02 -9.93 -5.96
N MET A 63 11.08 -8.66 -5.59
CA MET A 63 10.45 -7.58 -6.35
C MET A 63 11.25 -7.31 -7.64
N LEU A 64 10.59 -7.35 -8.79
CA LEU A 64 11.13 -6.92 -10.08
C LEU A 64 10.26 -5.78 -10.60
N VAL A 65 10.88 -4.67 -11.02
CA VAL A 65 10.16 -3.53 -11.59
C VAL A 65 10.62 -3.30 -13.01
N GLU A 66 9.70 -3.41 -13.95
CA GLU A 66 9.94 -3.06 -15.34
C GLU A 66 9.46 -1.65 -15.59
N VAL A 67 10.29 -0.84 -16.25
CA VAL A 67 10.04 0.59 -16.48
C VAL A 67 10.13 0.89 -17.96
N SER A 68 9.16 1.63 -18.49
CA SER A 68 9.11 1.98 -19.91
C SER A 68 8.51 3.38 -20.12
N ALA A 69 8.83 3.98 -21.27
CA ALA A 69 8.14 5.17 -21.77
C ALA A 69 6.83 4.80 -22.50
N ASP A 70 6.59 3.52 -22.76
CA ASP A 70 5.45 3.01 -23.52
C ASP A 70 4.65 2.01 -22.67
N PRO A 71 3.31 2.13 -22.58
CA PRO A 71 2.47 1.25 -21.76
C PRO A 71 2.42 -0.20 -22.25
N SER A 72 2.94 -0.52 -23.43
CA SER A 72 3.06 -1.87 -23.96
C SER A 72 4.30 -2.62 -23.45
N PHE A 73 5.23 -1.93 -22.75
CA PHE A 73 6.46 -2.50 -22.18
C PHE A 73 7.41 -3.21 -23.19
N ARG A 74 7.28 -2.98 -24.50
CA ARG A 74 8.12 -3.64 -25.54
C ARG A 74 9.62 -3.37 -25.40
N ARG A 75 9.99 -2.21 -24.83
CA ARG A 75 11.38 -1.79 -24.59
C ARG A 75 11.59 -1.44 -23.11
N ALA A 76 11.00 -2.24 -22.23
CA ALA A 76 11.11 -2.01 -20.80
C ALA A 76 12.52 -2.34 -20.28
N ARG A 77 12.99 -1.53 -19.34
CA ARG A 77 14.16 -1.83 -18.52
C ARG A 77 13.70 -2.48 -17.23
N THR A 78 14.19 -3.68 -16.93
CA THR A 78 13.96 -4.34 -15.64
C THR A 78 14.98 -3.87 -14.60
N VAL A 79 14.49 -3.48 -13.43
CA VAL A 79 15.29 -3.13 -12.26
C VAL A 79 14.97 -4.13 -11.16
N ARG A 80 16.01 -4.79 -10.64
CA ARG A 80 15.88 -5.77 -9.56
C ARG A 80 15.72 -5.03 -8.23
N GLY A 81 14.61 -5.27 -7.53
CA GLY A 81 14.27 -4.68 -6.25
C GLY A 81 14.62 -5.55 -5.04
N PRO A 82 14.18 -5.14 -3.84
CA PRO A 82 14.43 -5.87 -2.60
C PRO A 82 13.72 -7.22 -2.53
N LEU A 83 14.01 -8.00 -1.48
CA LEU A 83 13.17 -9.12 -1.09
C LEU A 83 11.95 -8.60 -0.35
N LEU A 84 10.79 -9.13 -0.70
CA LEU A 84 9.55 -9.03 0.04
C LEU A 84 9.59 -10.16 1.07
N THR A 85 9.61 -9.86 2.36
CA THR A 85 9.85 -10.86 3.42
C THR A 85 8.85 -10.73 4.56
N PRO A 86 8.67 -11.75 5.42
CA PRO A 86 7.78 -11.64 6.57
C PRO A 86 8.16 -10.50 7.51
N GLU A 87 9.47 -10.24 7.70
CA GLU A 87 9.97 -9.17 8.56
C GLU A 87 9.52 -7.77 8.08
N THR A 88 9.40 -7.60 6.76
CA THR A 88 8.90 -6.37 6.11
C THR A 88 7.39 -6.37 5.91
N GLY A 89 6.66 -7.36 6.44
CA GLY A 89 5.23 -7.54 6.21
C GLY A 89 4.88 -7.90 4.76
N GLY A 90 5.86 -8.44 4.01
CA GLY A 90 5.76 -8.72 2.58
C GLY A 90 5.90 -7.48 1.70
N THR A 91 6.28 -6.33 2.25
CA THR A 91 6.38 -5.07 1.52
C THR A 91 7.77 -4.83 0.93
N GLY A 92 7.85 -4.04 -0.13
CA GLY A 92 9.11 -3.63 -0.72
C GLY A 92 8.99 -2.30 -1.43
N ARG A 93 10.05 -1.51 -1.36
CA ARG A 93 10.19 -0.24 -2.05
C ARG A 93 11.46 -0.20 -2.89
N LEU A 94 11.35 0.35 -4.09
CA LEU A 94 12.47 0.50 -5.03
C LEU A 94 12.49 1.93 -5.58
N ARG A 95 13.66 2.58 -5.49
CA ARG A 95 13.88 3.88 -6.13
C ARG A 95 14.26 3.69 -7.59
N LEU A 96 13.38 4.11 -8.49
CA LEU A 96 13.71 4.28 -9.90
C LEU A 96 14.50 5.58 -10.08
N ARG A 97 15.56 5.52 -10.91
CA ARG A 97 16.47 6.64 -11.18
C ARG A 97 16.80 6.73 -12.66
N ARG A 98 17.38 7.86 -13.06
CA ARG A 98 17.83 8.16 -14.43
C ARG A 98 16.67 8.11 -15.42
N LEU A 99 15.52 8.63 -15.01
CA LEU A 99 14.35 8.80 -15.86
C LEU A 99 14.39 10.20 -16.50
N PRO A 100 13.84 10.36 -17.71
CA PRO A 100 13.79 11.68 -18.34
C PRO A 100 12.83 12.61 -17.57
N PRO A 101 13.17 13.89 -17.39
CA PRO A 101 12.32 14.86 -16.68
C PRO A 101 11.07 15.24 -17.48
N GLY A 102 9.99 15.56 -16.76
CA GLY A 102 8.72 16.02 -17.34
C GLY A 102 7.98 14.98 -18.19
N ARG A 103 8.35 13.69 -18.11
CA ARG A 103 7.81 12.61 -18.94
C ARG A 103 6.92 11.67 -18.15
N ARG A 104 5.86 11.18 -18.80
CA ARG A 104 5.09 10.03 -18.31
C ARG A 104 6.00 8.80 -18.35
N VAL A 105 6.02 8.07 -17.24
CA VAL A 105 6.72 6.80 -17.06
C VAL A 105 5.68 5.76 -16.73
N HIS A 106 5.74 4.62 -17.40
CA HIS A 106 4.96 3.43 -17.09
C HIS A 106 5.86 2.44 -16.36
N TYR A 107 5.35 1.82 -15.30
CA TYR A 107 6.04 0.74 -14.61
C TYR A 107 5.10 -0.43 -14.36
N ARG A 108 5.65 -1.63 -14.30
CA ARG A 108 4.91 -2.79 -13.79
C ARG A 108 5.78 -3.60 -12.84
N VAL A 109 5.17 -4.11 -11.80
CA VAL A 109 5.83 -4.88 -10.75
C VAL A 109 5.43 -6.33 -10.86
N VAL A 110 6.42 -7.20 -10.73
CA VAL A 110 6.26 -8.66 -10.66
C VAL A 110 6.97 -9.15 -9.41
N ALA A 111 6.31 -10.02 -8.65
CA ALA A 111 6.94 -10.81 -7.60
C ALA A 111 7.41 -12.15 -8.20
N GLU A 112 8.72 -12.39 -8.16
CA GLU A 112 9.35 -13.65 -8.54
C GLU A 112 9.60 -14.47 -7.27
N ASP A 113 9.25 -15.76 -7.26
CA ASP A 113 9.58 -16.63 -6.14
C ASP A 113 11.10 -16.75 -5.92
N LEU A 114 11.52 -17.21 -4.74
CA LEU A 114 12.93 -17.20 -4.37
C LEU A 114 13.78 -18.25 -5.10
N ASP A 115 13.15 -19.28 -5.66
CA ASP A 115 13.80 -20.28 -6.50
C ASP A 115 13.72 -19.97 -8.01
N GLY A 116 13.03 -18.88 -8.39
CA GLY A 116 12.96 -18.33 -9.74
C GLY A 116 12.05 -19.11 -10.70
N ARG A 117 11.21 -20.01 -10.20
CA ARG A 117 10.36 -20.90 -10.99
C ARG A 117 9.03 -20.27 -11.36
N ALA A 118 8.56 -19.30 -10.60
CA ALA A 118 7.22 -18.77 -10.71
C ALA A 118 7.20 -17.25 -10.50
N ARG A 119 6.30 -16.59 -11.24
CA ARG A 119 6.11 -15.14 -11.20
C ARG A 119 4.64 -14.81 -11.01
N SER A 120 4.38 -13.79 -10.23
CA SER A 120 3.04 -13.22 -10.07
C SER A 120 2.52 -12.68 -11.41
N GLN A 121 1.21 -12.40 -11.47
CA GLN A 121 0.72 -11.45 -12.47
C GLN A 121 1.41 -10.10 -12.29
N ALA A 122 1.67 -9.42 -13.41
CA ALA A 122 2.25 -8.08 -13.39
C ALA A 122 1.17 -7.06 -13.02
N VAL A 123 1.48 -6.18 -12.07
CA VAL A 123 0.61 -5.07 -11.69
C VAL A 123 1.23 -3.77 -12.21
N THR A 124 0.46 -3.00 -12.98
CA THR A 124 0.94 -1.81 -13.70
C THR A 124 0.56 -0.54 -12.96
N GLY A 125 1.42 0.47 -13.05
CA GLY A 125 1.15 1.83 -12.64
C GLY A 125 1.88 2.83 -13.53
N SER A 126 1.68 4.11 -13.26
CA SER A 126 2.36 5.18 -13.98
C SER A 126 2.56 6.42 -13.11
N PHE A 127 3.50 7.27 -13.49
CA PHE A 127 3.66 8.60 -12.90
C PHE A 127 4.33 9.54 -13.91
N ARG A 128 4.29 10.85 -13.67
CA ARG A 128 5.04 11.83 -14.45
C ARG A 128 6.21 12.36 -13.62
N THR A 129 7.44 12.24 -14.13
CA THR A 129 8.61 12.87 -13.48
C THR A 129 8.45 14.38 -13.48
N ALA A 130 8.99 15.04 -12.44
CA ALA A 130 8.94 16.50 -12.37
C ALA A 130 9.68 17.11 -13.59
N PRO A 131 9.16 18.18 -14.19
CA PRO A 131 9.87 18.89 -15.25
C PRO A 131 11.03 19.71 -14.68
N ILE A 132 12.08 19.88 -15.47
CA ILE A 132 13.13 20.88 -15.18
C ILE A 132 12.69 22.17 -15.85
N GLY A 133 12.18 23.14 -15.08
CA GLY A 133 11.73 24.43 -15.60
C GLY A 133 10.39 24.90 -15.01
N ARG A 134 9.67 25.74 -15.75
CA ARG A 134 8.43 26.42 -15.32
C ARG A 134 7.20 25.86 -16.02
N ASP A 135 7.02 24.55 -15.95
CA ASP A 135 5.79 23.91 -16.42
C ASP A 135 4.66 24.06 -15.39
N GLY A 136 3.42 24.10 -15.88
CA GLY A 136 2.25 23.98 -15.02
C GLY A 136 2.19 22.62 -14.33
N VAL A 137 1.70 22.61 -13.10
CA VAL A 137 1.52 21.42 -12.27
C VAL A 137 0.09 21.38 -11.78
N ARG A 138 -0.51 20.19 -11.79
CA ARG A 138 -1.79 19.91 -11.15
C ARG A 138 -1.56 18.94 -10.01
N PHE A 139 -2.04 19.26 -8.83
CA PHE A 139 -2.03 18.33 -7.72
C PHE A 139 -3.38 18.31 -7.03
N VAL A 140 -3.63 17.23 -6.30
CA VAL A 140 -4.74 17.10 -5.36
C VAL A 140 -4.15 16.88 -3.97
N TRP A 141 -4.91 17.18 -2.93
CA TRP A 141 -4.50 16.95 -1.56
C TRP A 141 -5.70 16.51 -0.72
N SER A 142 -5.45 15.72 0.32
CA SER A 142 -6.44 15.22 1.27
C SER A 142 -5.71 14.72 2.53
N GLY A 143 -6.45 14.53 3.62
CA GLY A 143 -6.09 13.71 4.77
C GLY A 143 -7.24 12.74 5.09
N ASP A 144 -7.20 12.17 6.29
CA ASP A 144 -8.36 11.58 6.98
C ASP A 144 -8.98 10.36 6.27
N VAL A 145 -8.15 9.45 5.76
CA VAL A 145 -8.65 8.31 4.97
C VAL A 145 -9.15 7.20 5.88
N ALA A 146 -10.42 6.85 5.69
CA ALA A 146 -11.13 5.84 6.46
C ALA A 146 -11.25 6.16 7.97
N GLY A 147 -11.27 7.46 8.30
CA GLY A 147 -11.37 7.96 9.66
C GLY A 147 -12.77 8.06 10.21
N GLN A 148 -12.85 8.17 11.55
CA GLN A 148 -14.05 8.61 12.28
C GLN A 148 -15.33 7.83 11.92
N GLY A 149 -15.20 6.55 11.56
CA GLY A 149 -16.32 5.67 11.21
C GLY A 149 -16.62 5.51 9.72
N TRP A 150 -15.85 6.12 8.81
CA TRP A 150 -16.16 6.21 7.37
C TRP A 150 -15.14 5.47 6.49
N GLY A 151 -15.16 4.15 6.51
CA GLY A 151 -14.33 3.29 5.65
C GLY A 151 -14.87 3.08 4.23
N SER A 152 -14.30 2.11 3.52
CA SER A 152 -14.75 1.71 2.17
C SER A 152 -16.18 1.20 2.20
N ASN A 153 -17.02 1.69 1.30
CA ASN A 153 -18.41 1.26 1.18
C ASN A 153 -18.65 0.55 -0.17
N PRO A 154 -18.71 -0.80 -0.18
CA PRO A 154 -18.91 -1.58 -1.41
C PRO A 154 -20.18 -1.23 -2.18
N ASP A 155 -21.25 -0.82 -1.50
CA ASP A 155 -22.53 -0.45 -2.14
C ASP A 155 -22.40 0.82 -3.00
N LEU A 156 -21.37 1.63 -2.74
CA LEU A 156 -21.03 2.84 -3.50
C LEU A 156 -19.83 2.64 -4.43
N GLY A 157 -19.37 1.40 -4.59
CA GLY A 157 -18.18 1.07 -5.38
C GLY A 157 -16.86 1.36 -4.65
N GLY A 158 -16.88 1.35 -3.31
CA GLY A 158 -15.70 1.49 -2.46
C GLY A 158 -15.49 2.92 -1.93
N MET A 159 -14.33 3.51 -2.23
CA MET A 159 -13.97 4.88 -1.87
C MET A 159 -14.03 5.82 -3.11
N PRO A 160 -15.23 6.30 -3.51
CA PRO A 160 -15.42 7.00 -4.79
C PRO A 160 -14.63 8.31 -4.94
N ILE A 161 -14.23 8.94 -3.83
CA ILE A 161 -13.42 10.16 -3.85
C ILE A 161 -12.09 9.96 -4.60
N PHE A 162 -11.45 8.79 -4.48
CA PHE A 162 -10.20 8.50 -5.18
C PHE A 162 -10.39 8.41 -6.70
N GLY A 163 -11.53 7.88 -7.16
CA GLY A 163 -11.90 7.93 -8.58
C GLY A 163 -12.16 9.37 -9.06
N ALA A 164 -12.84 10.18 -8.25
CA ALA A 164 -13.10 11.59 -8.56
C ALA A 164 -11.81 12.42 -8.64
N MET A 165 -10.86 12.17 -7.73
CA MET A 165 -9.52 12.76 -7.75
C MET A 165 -8.71 12.29 -8.96
N ALA A 166 -8.68 10.99 -9.27
CA ALA A 166 -8.01 10.44 -10.44
C ALA A 166 -8.50 11.09 -11.75
N ALA A 167 -9.81 11.33 -11.87
CA ALA A 167 -10.41 11.98 -13.04
C ALA A 167 -9.90 13.41 -13.27
N ARG A 168 -9.35 14.07 -12.24
CA ARG A 168 -8.67 15.38 -12.41
C ARG A 168 -7.32 15.25 -13.11
N ARG A 169 -6.78 14.04 -13.28
CA ARG A 169 -5.45 13.76 -13.84
C ARG A 169 -4.35 14.58 -13.16
N PRO A 170 -4.22 14.51 -11.82
CA PRO A 170 -3.15 15.19 -11.12
C PRO A 170 -1.78 14.61 -11.49
N ASP A 171 -0.74 15.46 -11.46
CA ASP A 171 0.66 15.07 -11.55
C ASP A 171 1.12 14.34 -10.26
N PHE A 172 0.58 14.74 -9.10
CA PHE A 172 0.81 14.07 -7.82
C PHE A 172 -0.30 14.35 -6.80
N PHE A 173 -0.26 13.62 -5.69
CA PHE A 173 -1.13 13.74 -4.53
C PHE A 173 -0.33 14.12 -3.28
N ILE A 174 -0.84 15.05 -2.47
CA ILE A 174 -0.34 15.30 -1.13
C ILE A 174 -1.28 14.62 -0.14
N HIS A 175 -0.78 13.62 0.59
CA HIS A 175 -1.50 13.01 1.71
C HIS A 175 -1.03 13.68 3.00
N SER A 176 -1.90 14.51 3.57
CA SER A 176 -1.60 15.38 4.71
C SER A 176 -2.06 14.75 6.02
N GLY A 177 -1.48 13.60 6.39
CA GLY A 177 -1.84 12.91 7.62
C GLY A 177 -2.95 11.90 7.47
N ASP A 178 -3.16 11.12 8.54
CA ASP A 178 -4.29 10.22 8.71
C ASP A 178 -4.48 9.27 7.53
N THR A 179 -3.37 8.70 7.09
CA THR A 179 -3.30 7.62 6.09
C THR A 179 -3.87 6.32 6.63
N VAL A 180 -3.96 6.21 7.95
CA VAL A 180 -4.53 5.11 8.71
C VAL A 180 -5.09 5.66 10.02
N TYR A 181 -6.24 5.16 10.43
CA TYR A 181 -6.75 5.29 11.80
C TYR A 181 -6.49 3.98 12.52
N ALA A 182 -5.40 3.95 13.29
CA ALA A 182 -4.96 2.77 14.03
C ALA A 182 -5.57 2.67 15.43
N ASP A 183 -6.16 3.75 15.91
CA ASP A 183 -6.59 4.01 17.28
C ASP A 183 -8.12 4.11 17.44
N GLY A 184 -8.86 3.95 16.33
CA GLY A 184 -10.32 4.00 16.30
C GLY A 184 -10.94 2.78 15.62
N PRO A 185 -11.70 1.93 16.34
CA PRO A 185 -12.43 0.82 15.72
C PRO A 185 -13.48 1.30 14.72
N LEU A 186 -13.50 0.69 13.53
CA LEU A 186 -14.48 0.95 12.49
C LEU A 186 -15.77 0.17 12.77
N LYS A 187 -16.90 0.88 12.78
CA LYS A 187 -18.22 0.25 12.85
C LYS A 187 -18.63 -0.28 11.48
N GLU A 188 -19.22 -1.47 11.43
CA GLU A 188 -19.71 -2.05 10.17
C GLU A 188 -20.80 -1.19 9.52
N SER A 189 -21.63 -0.50 10.31
CA SER A 189 -22.64 0.39 9.78
C SER A 189 -22.79 1.69 10.57
N VAL A 190 -23.14 2.75 9.84
CA VAL A 190 -23.44 4.07 10.39
C VAL A 190 -24.72 4.58 9.74
N THR A 191 -25.71 4.96 10.55
CA THR A 191 -26.95 5.58 10.05
C THR A 191 -26.68 7.06 9.74
N LEU A 192 -26.91 7.46 8.50
CA LEU A 192 -26.80 8.84 8.04
C LEU A 192 -27.95 9.69 8.57
N ALA A 193 -27.78 11.01 8.58
CA ALA A 193 -28.80 11.95 9.05
C ALA A 193 -30.15 11.84 8.32
N ASP A 194 -30.16 11.35 7.08
CA ASP A 194 -31.36 11.12 6.27
C ASP A 194 -31.91 9.68 6.35
N GLY A 195 -31.42 8.87 7.29
CA GLY A 195 -31.88 7.51 7.54
C GLY A 195 -31.28 6.45 6.62
N ARG A 196 -30.48 6.82 5.62
CA ARG A 196 -29.69 5.84 4.84
C ARG A 196 -28.63 5.18 5.73
N ILE A 197 -28.19 3.98 5.35
CA ILE A 197 -27.14 3.24 6.07
C ILE A 197 -25.87 3.27 5.24
N TRP A 198 -24.79 3.79 5.83
CA TRP A 198 -23.44 3.57 5.34
C TRP A 198 -22.96 2.20 5.80
N ARG A 199 -22.50 1.34 4.88
CA ARG A 199 -22.01 0.00 5.18
C ARG A 199 -20.53 -0.08 4.88
N ASN A 200 -19.72 -0.13 5.93
CA ASN A 200 -18.29 -0.30 5.82
C ASN A 200 -17.96 -1.75 5.51
N ALA A 201 -17.07 -1.98 4.55
CA ALA A 201 -16.27 -3.20 4.56
C ALA A 201 -15.41 -3.17 5.83
N VAL A 202 -15.32 -4.29 6.55
CA VAL A 202 -14.51 -4.41 7.78
C VAL A 202 -13.54 -5.59 7.66
N THR A 203 -12.39 -5.47 8.30
CA THR A 203 -11.43 -6.56 8.53
C THR A 203 -11.26 -6.76 10.03
N PRO A 204 -10.75 -7.91 10.50
CA PRO A 204 -10.49 -8.13 11.92
C PRO A 204 -9.69 -7.00 12.57
N GLU A 205 -8.68 -6.47 11.87
CA GLU A 205 -7.81 -5.41 12.37
C GLU A 205 -8.54 -4.07 12.47
N LYS A 206 -9.56 -3.82 11.64
CA LYS A 206 -10.39 -2.60 11.71
C LYS A 206 -11.43 -2.64 12.82
N LEU A 207 -11.68 -3.78 13.47
CA LEU A 207 -12.67 -3.92 14.54
C LEU A 207 -12.15 -3.58 15.94
N LYS A 208 -10.86 -3.27 16.07
CA LYS A 208 -10.22 -2.87 17.32
C LYS A 208 -9.11 -1.85 17.05
N VAL A 209 -8.58 -1.25 18.12
CA VAL A 209 -7.35 -0.46 18.04
C VAL A 209 -6.14 -1.38 17.80
N ALA A 210 -5.11 -0.89 17.12
CA ALA A 210 -3.88 -1.63 16.90
C ALA A 210 -2.99 -1.54 18.14
N GLU A 211 -2.61 -2.70 18.68
CA GLU A 211 -1.71 -2.81 19.83
C GLU A 211 -0.41 -3.51 19.44
N THR A 212 -0.40 -4.14 18.27
CA THR A 212 0.73 -4.85 17.70
C THR A 212 1.07 -4.31 16.31
N LEU A 213 2.31 -4.55 15.87
CA LEU A 213 2.75 -4.15 14.53
C LEU A 213 1.93 -4.81 13.41
N ASP A 214 1.48 -6.04 13.60
CA ASP A 214 0.70 -6.75 12.58
C ASP A 214 -0.73 -6.19 12.48
N GLU A 215 -1.34 -5.80 13.60
CA GLU A 215 -2.62 -5.07 13.59
C GLU A 215 -2.47 -3.70 12.91
N TYR A 216 -1.40 -2.95 13.21
CA TYR A 216 -1.13 -1.67 12.54
C TYR A 216 -0.96 -1.85 11.02
N ARG A 217 -0.22 -2.88 10.59
CA ARG A 217 -0.07 -3.22 9.17
C ARG A 217 -1.39 -3.60 8.52
N GLY A 218 -2.28 -4.32 9.23
CA GLY A 218 -3.62 -4.64 8.75
C GLY A 218 -4.51 -3.41 8.62
N GLN A 219 -4.46 -2.51 9.61
CA GLN A 219 -5.15 -1.22 9.59
C GLN A 219 -4.72 -0.35 8.40
N PHE A 220 -3.41 -0.27 8.11
CA PHE A 220 -2.89 0.43 6.92
C PHE A 220 -3.30 -0.28 5.61
N ALA A 221 -3.20 -1.61 5.60
CA ALA A 221 -3.54 -2.42 4.43
C ALA A 221 -5.01 -2.33 4.02
N TYR A 222 -5.92 -2.02 4.95
CA TYR A 222 -7.35 -1.86 4.70
C TYR A 222 -7.65 -0.91 3.52
N ASN A 223 -7.04 0.28 3.50
CA ASN A 223 -7.25 1.27 2.44
C ASN A 223 -6.83 0.71 1.07
N LEU A 224 -5.83 -0.16 1.05
CA LEU A 224 -5.32 -0.84 -0.13
C LEU A 224 -6.14 -2.08 -0.54
N LEU A 225 -7.20 -2.45 0.17
CA LEU A 225 -8.17 -3.45 -0.29
C LEU A 225 -9.17 -2.82 -1.27
N ASP A 226 -9.44 -1.52 -1.10
CA ASP A 226 -10.34 -0.77 -1.95
C ASP A 226 -9.80 -0.65 -3.38
N GLN A 227 -10.68 -0.86 -4.37
CA GLN A 227 -10.29 -0.81 -5.78
C GLN A 227 -10.02 0.63 -6.24
N GLN A 228 -10.83 1.60 -5.82
CA GLN A 228 -10.67 3.00 -6.21
C GLN A 228 -9.37 3.56 -5.65
N PHE A 229 -9.07 3.26 -4.37
CA PHE A 229 -7.81 3.65 -3.75
C PHE A 229 -6.60 3.03 -4.46
N ARG A 230 -6.61 1.71 -4.71
CA ARG A 230 -5.51 1.03 -5.41
C ARG A 230 -5.29 1.57 -6.82
N SER A 231 -6.37 1.79 -7.57
CA SER A 231 -6.28 2.36 -8.92
C SER A 231 -5.69 3.78 -8.90
N PHE A 232 -6.13 4.63 -7.96
CA PHE A 232 -5.57 5.96 -7.78
C PHE A 232 -4.07 5.91 -7.43
N ALA A 233 -3.69 5.09 -6.45
CA ALA A 233 -2.31 5.00 -5.98
C ALA A 233 -1.34 4.40 -7.03
N ALA A 234 -1.85 3.59 -7.96
CA ALA A 234 -1.07 3.07 -9.07
C ALA A 234 -0.70 4.14 -10.11
N ASP A 235 -1.51 5.18 -10.29
CA ASP A 235 -1.35 6.19 -11.35
C ASP A 235 -0.99 7.60 -10.88
N VAL A 236 -1.22 7.89 -9.60
CA VAL A 236 -0.96 9.20 -8.98
C VAL A 236 0.10 9.03 -7.89
N PRO A 237 1.33 9.55 -8.10
CA PRO A 237 2.36 9.45 -7.08
C PRO A 237 1.99 10.28 -5.85
N ALA A 238 2.20 9.74 -4.65
CA ALA A 238 1.92 10.41 -3.40
C ALA A 238 3.18 11.00 -2.76
N PHE A 239 3.03 12.18 -2.16
CA PHE A 239 3.91 12.71 -1.11
C PHE A 239 3.13 12.62 0.19
N VAL A 240 3.64 11.82 1.13
CA VAL A 240 2.91 11.44 2.33
C VAL A 240 3.57 12.03 3.55
N GLN A 241 2.76 12.69 4.38
CA GLN A 241 3.10 13.11 5.72
C GLN A 241 2.17 12.36 6.68
N TRP A 242 2.72 11.92 7.82
CA TRP A 242 1.96 11.42 8.96
C TRP A 242 1.35 12.56 9.80
N ASP A 243 0.29 12.23 10.54
CA ASP A 243 -0.29 13.02 11.61
C ASP A 243 -0.46 12.11 12.85
N ASP A 244 -1.42 12.40 13.71
CA ASP A 244 -1.60 11.76 15.00
C ASP A 244 -2.24 10.37 14.92
N HIS A 245 -3.22 10.14 14.05
CA HIS A 245 -3.93 8.85 13.95
C HIS A 245 -3.09 7.69 13.38
N GLU A 246 -1.91 7.98 12.82
CA GLU A 246 -0.84 6.99 12.60
C GLU A 246 -0.30 6.37 13.90
N VAL A 247 -0.60 6.98 15.06
CA VAL A 247 -0.19 6.52 16.39
C VAL A 247 -1.40 6.46 17.31
N VAL A 248 -1.91 7.62 17.73
CA VAL A 248 -3.12 7.82 18.51
C VAL A 248 -3.55 9.29 18.42
N ASN A 249 -4.86 9.52 18.40
CA ASN A 249 -5.49 10.83 18.35
C ASN A 249 -4.88 11.85 19.33
N ASN A 250 -4.60 13.04 18.82
CA ASN A 250 -3.92 14.18 19.44
C ASN A 250 -2.47 13.94 19.90
N TRP A 251 -1.81 12.86 19.46
CA TRP A 251 -0.43 12.59 19.84
C TRP A 251 0.54 13.66 19.35
N TYR A 252 1.53 13.99 20.18
CA TYR A 252 2.60 14.93 19.83
C TYR A 252 3.99 14.40 20.23
N PRO A 253 5.08 14.87 19.57
CA PRO A 253 6.45 14.48 19.92
C PRO A 253 6.78 14.81 21.39
N GLY A 254 6.75 13.79 22.25
CA GLY A 254 7.02 13.90 23.68
C GLY A 254 5.89 13.42 24.58
N GLU A 255 4.71 13.14 24.04
CA GLU A 255 3.65 12.48 24.80
C GLU A 255 4.02 11.01 25.07
N ILE A 256 3.92 10.62 26.35
CA ILE A 256 4.07 9.24 26.81
C ILE A 256 2.67 8.67 26.97
N LEU A 257 2.38 7.57 26.26
CA LEU A 257 1.09 6.91 26.33
C LEU A 257 1.01 6.06 27.61
N ASP A 258 0.24 6.53 28.59
CA ASP A 258 -0.11 5.72 29.75
C ASP A 258 -1.22 4.73 29.36
N TYR A 259 -0.95 3.43 29.49
CA TYR A 259 -1.89 2.35 29.11
C TYR A 259 -3.30 2.50 29.72
N CYS A 260 -3.45 3.17 30.87
CA CYS A 260 -4.74 3.47 31.49
C CYS A 260 -5.60 4.48 30.70
N LEU A 261 -5.00 5.41 29.94
CA LEU A 261 -5.73 6.45 29.20
C LEU A 261 -6.31 5.94 27.88
N LEU A 262 -5.82 4.81 27.38
CA LEU A 262 -6.24 4.22 26.10
C LEU A 262 -7.43 3.25 26.23
N GLY A 263 -7.95 3.02 27.44
CA GLY A 263 -9.04 2.07 27.68
C GLY A 263 -8.66 0.61 27.40
N LEU A 264 -7.36 0.30 27.38
CA LEU A 264 -6.80 -1.03 27.16
C LEU A 264 -6.64 -1.73 28.53
N GLN A 265 -7.33 -2.85 28.74
CA GLN A 265 -7.13 -3.79 29.86
C GLN A 265 -6.71 -5.16 29.32
#